data_AF-D7DQS3-F1
#
_entry.id   AF-D7DQS3-F1
#
_cell.length_a   1.000
_cell.length_b   1.000
_cell.length_c   1.000
_cell.angle_alpha   90.00
_cell.angle_beta   90.00
_cell.angle_gamma   90.00
#
_symmetry.space_group_name_H-M   'P 1'
#
loop_
_entity.id
_entity.type
_entity.pdbx_description
1 polymer ?
#
loop_
_entity_poly.entity_id
_entity_poly.type
_entity_poly.pdbx_seq_one_letter_code
_entity_poly.pdbx_strand_id
1 'polypeptide(L)'
;MRRYFNLYKNIGARELRYYVHKMENCENIAPETIAEIKNRNLKTKKLLTLSDKENEIVSRYGIGANFLLNCIIFQEEEYEC
;
A
#
# COMPACT_ATOMS: atom_id res chain seq x y z
N MET A 1 16.55 -1.38 -3.86
CA MET A 1 16.58 -0.95 -2.43
C MET A 1 15.71 -1.88 -1.56
N ARG A 2 16.09 -2.25 -0.33
CA ARG A 2 15.22 -3.05 0.57
C ARG A 2 14.33 -2.14 1.43
N ARG A 3 13.02 -2.38 1.49
CA ARG A 3 12.08 -1.58 2.28
C ARG A 3 11.07 -2.48 3.01
N TYR A 4 10.78 -2.12 4.26
CA TYR A 4 9.71 -2.73 5.03
C TYR A 4 8.38 -2.02 4.77
N PHE A 5 7.31 -2.81 4.66
CA PHE A 5 5.93 -2.35 4.57
C PHE A 5 5.15 -2.91 5.76
N ASN A 6 4.45 -2.03 6.48
CA ASN A 6 3.54 -2.40 7.56
C ASN A 6 2.13 -2.43 6.98
N LEU A 7 1.51 -3.60 7.01
CA LEU A 7 0.27 -3.90 6.32
C LEU A 7 -0.82 -4.26 7.33
N TYR A 8 -2.05 -3.82 7.10
CA TYR A 8 -3.20 -4.15 7.93
C TYR A 8 -3.57 -5.64 7.82
N LYS A 9 -3.17 -6.30 6.72
CA LYS A 9 -3.37 -7.72 6.49
C LYS A 9 -2.10 -8.41 5.95
N ASN A 10 -2.13 -9.74 5.97
CA ASN A 10 -1.01 -10.57 5.51
C ASN A 10 -1.16 -10.96 4.03
N ILE A 11 -0.49 -10.25 3.12
CA ILE A 11 -0.48 -10.52 1.67
C ILE A 11 0.86 -11.04 1.16
N GLY A 12 0.88 -11.81 0.08
CA GLY A 12 2.12 -12.34 -0.51
C GLY A 12 3.08 -11.24 -1.02
N ALA A 13 4.36 -11.57 -1.23
CA ALA A 13 5.31 -10.61 -1.82
C ALA A 13 4.93 -10.22 -3.27
N ARG A 14 4.36 -11.16 -4.03
CA ARG A 14 3.85 -10.93 -5.38
C ARG A 14 2.69 -9.93 -5.37
N GLU A 15 1.75 -10.14 -4.47
CA GLU A 15 0.57 -9.30 -4.27
C GLU A 15 0.94 -7.90 -3.75
N LEU A 16 1.87 -7.82 -2.79
CA LEU A 16 2.43 -6.54 -2.33
C LEU A 16 3.03 -5.74 -3.50
N ARG A 17 3.78 -6.40 -4.38
CA ARG A 17 4.37 -5.77 -5.57
C ARG A 17 3.31 -5.30 -6.56
N TYR A 18 2.26 -6.08 -6.77
CA TYR A 18 1.10 -5.67 -7.57
C TYR A 18 0.51 -4.35 -7.05
N TYR A 19 0.30 -4.23 -5.75
CA TYR A 19 -0.21 -3.00 -5.15
C TYR A 19 0.77 -1.82 -5.19
N VAL A 20 2.08 -2.07 -5.08
CA VAL A 20 3.10 -1.04 -5.32
C VAL A 20 2.98 -0.46 -6.73
N HIS A 21 2.76 -1.30 -7.75
CA HIS A 21 2.55 -0.80 -9.11
C HIS A 21 1.22 -0.05 -9.28
N LYS A 22 0.15 -0.46 -8.59
CA LYS A 22 -1.13 0.27 -8.58
C LYS A 22 -1.01 1.69 -8.03
N MET A 23 -0.07 1.95 -7.11
CA MET A 23 0.21 3.31 -6.62
C MET A 23 0.57 4.29 -7.75
N GLU A 24 1.14 3.82 -8.88
CA GLU A 24 1.52 4.67 -10.01
C GLU A 24 0.33 5.41 -10.63
N ASN A 25 -0.86 4.78 -10.58
CA ASN A 25 -2.10 5.26 -11.21
C ASN A 25 -3.23 5.48 -10.20
N CYS A 26 -2.91 5.63 -8.91
CA CYS A 26 -3.91 5.87 -7.88
C CYS A 26 -4.30 7.35 -7.87
N GLU A 27 -5.45 7.67 -8.47
CA GLU A 27 -5.98 9.03 -8.53
C GLU A 27 -6.82 9.41 -7.31
N ASN A 28 -7.68 8.49 -6.85
CA ASN A 28 -8.66 8.75 -5.79
C ASN A 28 -8.67 7.63 -4.76
N ILE A 29 -8.75 8.02 -3.49
CA ILE A 29 -9.02 7.13 -2.36
C ILE A 29 -10.29 7.64 -1.67
N ALA A 30 -11.27 6.74 -1.49
CA ALA A 30 -12.52 7.08 -0.81
C ALA A 30 -12.26 7.53 0.65
N PRO A 31 -12.93 8.59 1.15
CA PRO A 31 -12.77 9.03 2.54
C PRO A 31 -13.03 7.92 3.57
N GLU A 32 -13.97 7.02 3.30
CA GLU A 32 -14.28 5.86 4.15
C GLU A 32 -13.09 4.90 4.23
N THR A 33 -12.39 4.67 3.11
CA THR A 33 -11.15 3.89 3.08
C THR A 33 -10.07 4.54 3.95
N ILE A 34 -9.94 5.88 3.89
CA ILE A 34 -8.98 6.61 4.73
C ILE A 34 -9.32 6.43 6.21
N ALA A 35 -10.59 6.64 6.57
CA ALA A 35 -11.06 6.51 7.95
C ALA A 35 -10.82 5.09 8.48
N GLU A 36 -11.13 4.07 7.68
CA GLU A 36 -10.96 2.68 8.06
C GLU A 36 -9.48 2.34 8.29
N ILE A 37 -8.58 2.67 7.33
CA ILE A 37 -7.15 2.38 7.50
C ILE A 37 -6.54 3.15 8.67
N LYS A 38 -7.03 4.35 9.00
CA LYS A 38 -6.58 5.08 10.19
C LYS A 38 -6.94 4.37 11.50
N ASN A 39 -8.05 3.64 11.52
CA ASN A 39 -8.52 2.90 12.68
C ASN A 39 -7.98 1.46 12.76
N ARG A 40 -7.42 0.93 11.67
CA ARG A 40 -6.86 -0.42 11.64
C ARG A 40 -5.45 -0.49 12.22
N ASN A 41 -5.21 -1.55 13.00
CA ASN A 41 -3.86 -1.92 13.42
C ASN A 41 -3.09 -2.55 12.25
N LEU A 42 -1.87 -2.06 11.97
CA LEU A 42 -0.97 -2.66 10.98
C LEU A 42 -0.31 -3.91 11.57
N LYS A 43 -0.89 -5.08 11.29
CA LYS A 43 -0.53 -6.35 11.93
C LYS A 43 0.69 -7.03 11.34
N THR A 44 1.01 -6.76 10.08
CA THR A 44 2.02 -7.54 9.35
C THR A 44 3.14 -6.67 8.82
N LYS A 45 4.39 -7.05 9.09
CA LYS A 45 5.58 -6.40 8.51
C LYS A 45 6.16 -7.28 7.40
N LYS A 46 6.26 -6.73 6.18
CA LYS A 46 6.81 -7.44 5.01
C LYS A 46 8.02 -6.71 4.45
N LEU A 47 9.08 -7.47 4.17
CA LEU A 47 10.27 -6.94 3.49
C LEU A 47 10.15 -7.17 1.98
N LEU A 48 10.33 -6.13 1.20
CA LEU A 48 10.42 -6.22 -0.26
C LEU A 48 11.73 -5.61 -0.75
N THR A 49 12.40 -6.31 -1.67
CA THR A 49 13.50 -5.71 -2.44
C THR A 49 12.88 -5.02 -3.65
N LEU A 50 12.98 -3.70 -3.68
CA LEU A 50 12.45 -2.85 -4.73
C LEU A 50 13.42 -2.71 -5.89
N SER A 51 12.89 -2.79 -7.12
CA SER A 51 13.54 -2.29 -8.32
C SER A 51 13.65 -0.76 -8.30
N ASP A 52 14.40 -0.17 -9.23
CA ASP A 52 14.53 1.28 -9.32
C ASP A 52 13.18 1.94 -9.62
N LYS A 53 12.39 1.37 -10.55
CA LYS A 53 11.02 1.84 -10.85
C LYS A 53 10.11 1.77 -9.62
N GLU A 54 10.13 0.65 -8.89
CA GLU A 54 9.33 0.51 -7.66
C GLU A 54 9.77 1.52 -6.60
N ASN A 55 11.07 1.79 -6.51
CA ASN A 55 11.60 2.79 -5.59
C ASN A 55 11.13 4.21 -5.95
N GLU A 56 11.11 4.57 -7.23
CA GLU A 56 10.57 5.84 -7.71
C GLU A 56 9.09 6.01 -7.33
N ILE A 57 8.26 4.98 -7.57
CA ILE A 57 6.83 4.98 -7.23
C ILE A 57 6.64 5.25 -5.74
N VAL A 58 7.32 4.49 -4.88
CA VAL A 58 7.17 4.63 -3.43
C VAL A 58 7.75 5.96 -2.94
N SER A 59 8.83 6.45 -3.56
CA SER A 59 9.48 7.71 -3.17
C SER A 59 8.63 8.94 -3.50
N ARG A 60 7.81 8.90 -4.56
CA ARG A 60 6.84 9.95 -4.91
C ARG A 60 5.93 10.32 -3.73
N TYR A 61 5.55 9.33 -2.92
CA TYR A 61 4.65 9.51 -1.78
C TYR A 61 5.38 9.61 -0.43
N GLY A 62 6.72 9.53 -0.43
CA GLY A 62 7.56 9.71 0.76
C GLY A 62 7.14 8.86 1.96
N ILE A 63 6.86 9.55 3.09
CA ILE A 63 6.41 8.91 4.33
C ILE A 63 4.97 8.36 4.24
N GLY A 64 4.14 8.94 3.38
CA GLY A 64 2.75 8.54 3.17
C GLY A 64 2.58 7.25 2.37
N ALA A 65 3.64 6.79 1.70
CA ALA A 65 3.59 5.65 0.80
C ALA A 65 3.03 4.37 1.45
N ASN A 66 3.42 4.08 2.70
CA ASN A 66 2.91 2.90 3.40
C ASN A 66 1.42 3.02 3.73
N PHE A 67 0.95 4.23 4.09
CA PHE A 67 -0.46 4.47 4.36
C PHE A 67 -1.29 4.35 3.08
N LEU A 68 -0.88 5.03 2.01
CA LEU A 68 -1.55 4.97 0.71
C LEU A 68 -1.65 3.53 0.19
N LEU A 69 -0.57 2.75 0.32
CA LEU A 69 -0.57 1.35 -0.09
C LEU A 69 -1.64 0.54 0.65
N ASN A 70 -1.81 0.75 1.97
CA ASN A 70 -2.86 0.09 2.73
C ASN A 70 -4.27 0.53 2.29
N CYS A 71 -4.44 1.81 1.96
CA CYS A 71 -5.70 2.31 1.41
C CYS A 71 -6.03 1.63 0.07
N ILE A 72 -5.07 1.53 -0.86
CA ILE A 72 -5.28 0.87 -2.15
C ILE A 72 -5.65 -0.59 -1.95
N ILE A 73 -4.94 -1.30 -1.07
CA ILE A 73 -5.22 -2.70 -0.75
C ILE A 73 -6.65 -2.87 -0.23
N PHE A 74 -7.10 -1.99 0.67
CA PHE A 74 -8.46 -2.06 1.22
C PHE A 74 -9.52 -1.69 0.19
N GLN A 75 -9.26 -0.63 -0.59
CA GLN A 75 -10.20 -0.17 -1.61
C GLN A 75 -10.45 -1.20 -2.70
N GLU A 76 -9.43 -1.98 -3.08
CA GLU A 76 -9.57 -2.98 -4.15
C GLU A 76 -10.19 -4.30 -3.69
N GLU A 77 -10.17 -4.62 -2.38
CA GLU A 77 -10.60 -5.93 -1.88
C GLU A 77 -11.81 -5.89 -0.94
N GLU A 78 -12.02 -4.79 -0.24
CA GLU A 78 -13.04 -4.69 0.82
C GLU A 78 -13.99 -3.50 0.60
N TYR A 79 -13.63 -2.53 -0.24
CA TYR A 79 -14.52 -1.42 -0.57
C TYR A 79 -15.41 -1.80 -1.76
N GLU A 80 -16.57 -2.36 -1.43
CA GLU A 80 -17.65 -2.57 -2.40
C GLU A 80 -18.30 -1.21 -2.73
N CYS A 81 -18.34 -0.88 -4.02
CA CYS A 81 -19.33 0.04 -4.60
C CYS A 81 -20.22 -0.76 -5.55
#